data_AF-A0A836VZI8-F1
#
_entry.id   AF-A0A836VZI8-F1
#
_cell.length_a   1.000
_cell.length_b   1.000
_cell.length_c   1.000
_cell.angle_alpha   90.00
_cell.angle_beta   90.00
_cell.angle_gamma   90.00
#
_symmetry.space_group_name_H-M   'P 1'
#
loop_
_entity.id
_entity.type
_entity.pdbx_description
1 polymer ?
#
loop_
_entity_poly.entity_id
_entity_poly.type
_entity_poly.pdbx_seq_one_letter_code
_entity_poly.pdbx_strand_id
1 'polypeptide(L)'
;MEPLEDAPMVVRPETSCQHAVDSFTQKQRVASPPRACENPFSELFEPRDQIMATGSVAERVSQAMAESVLIRTVESVRQDGGLQIALGGASVRPLTDAEIEQLERQGNVCEDWSKVQVADGFDPARVCRARFHGHVVLGAFTGQSSVSGVQLPTGIVNSTLVDAVIGNEALIQDVRMLARCVVGSEAVLLNCGSVTCDGE
;
A
#
# COMPACT_ATOMS: atom_id res chain seq x y z
N MET A 1 29.61 -56.36 -51.89
CA MET A 1 28.79 -56.30 -50.67
C MET A 1 27.53 -55.57 -51.06
N GLU A 2 26.57 -56.32 -51.59
CA GLU A 2 25.14 -55.95 -51.56
C GLU A 2 24.61 -56.19 -50.13
N PRO A 3 23.39 -55.78 -49.74
CA PRO A 3 22.33 -55.08 -50.50
C PRO A 3 22.09 -53.65 -49.91
N LEU A 4 20.94 -52.94 -49.95
CA LEU A 4 19.54 -53.24 -50.33
C LEU A 4 18.82 -51.95 -50.81
N GLU A 5 17.56 -52.14 -51.20
CA GLU A 5 16.51 -51.22 -51.67
C GLU A 5 15.88 -50.36 -50.52
N ASP A 6 14.92 -49.45 -50.69
CA ASP A 6 14.01 -49.19 -51.82
C ASP A 6 13.47 -47.74 -51.83
N ALA A 7 12.83 -47.35 -52.93
CA ALA A 7 12.11 -46.07 -53.09
C ALA A 7 10.57 -46.27 -53.07
N PRO A 8 9.75 -45.42 -53.72
CA PRO A 8 9.11 -44.24 -53.13
C PRO A 8 7.58 -44.38 -53.01
N MET A 9 6.87 -43.37 -52.46
CA MET A 9 5.50 -43.10 -52.94
C MET A 9 5.04 -41.64 -52.86
N VAL A 10 4.45 -41.21 -53.97
CA VAL A 10 3.54 -40.07 -54.16
C VAL A 10 2.15 -40.51 -53.58
N VAL A 11 1.14 -39.68 -53.26
CA VAL A 11 0.15 -39.06 -54.16
C VAL A 11 -0.64 -37.93 -53.47
N ARG A 12 -1.03 -36.98 -54.33
CA ARG A 12 -1.67 -35.65 -54.24
C ARG A 12 -3.06 -35.55 -53.54
N PRO A 13 -3.52 -34.31 -53.26
CA PRO A 13 -4.87 -34.00 -52.78
C PRO A 13 -5.87 -33.66 -53.90
N GLU A 14 -7.15 -33.91 -53.66
CA GLU A 14 -8.33 -33.51 -54.47
C GLU A 14 -9.55 -33.43 -53.53
N THR A 15 -10.61 -32.64 -53.69
CA THR A 15 -10.94 -31.35 -54.34
C THR A 15 -12.35 -30.99 -53.86
N SER A 16 -12.66 -29.69 -53.84
CA SER A 16 -13.99 -29.05 -53.74
C SER A 16 -15.15 -29.76 -54.46
N CYS A 17 -16.37 -29.63 -53.92
CA CYS A 17 -17.58 -29.43 -54.71
C CYS A 17 -18.69 -28.68 -53.93
N GLN A 18 -19.38 -27.77 -54.61
CA GLN A 18 -20.44 -26.87 -54.11
C GLN A 18 -21.71 -27.04 -54.97
N HIS A 19 -22.88 -26.66 -54.42
CA HIS A 19 -24.26 -26.69 -54.97
C HIS A 19 -25.05 -27.97 -54.63
N ALA A 20 -26.23 -27.97 -53.98
CA ALA A 20 -27.46 -27.14 -54.04
C ALA A 20 -28.51 -27.65 -55.05
N VAL A 21 -29.70 -28.03 -54.54
CA VAL A 21 -31.02 -28.00 -55.22
C VAL A 21 -32.16 -28.15 -54.20
N ASP A 22 -33.32 -27.58 -54.54
CA ASP A 22 -34.47 -27.35 -53.65
C ASP A 22 -35.56 -28.44 -53.65
N SER A 23 -36.48 -28.30 -52.67
CA SER A 23 -37.92 -28.61 -52.76
C SER A 23 -38.39 -30.03 -53.10
N PHE A 24 -39.01 -30.70 -52.12
CA PHE A 24 -40.29 -31.37 -52.38
C PHE A 24 -41.23 -31.38 -51.15
N THR A 25 -42.44 -30.87 -51.34
CA THR A 25 -43.53 -30.89 -50.35
C THR A 25 -44.22 -32.26 -50.37
N GLN A 26 -44.82 -32.71 -49.25
CA GLN A 26 -46.26 -33.09 -49.16
C GLN A 26 -46.62 -34.10 -48.04
N LYS A 27 -47.52 -33.65 -47.14
CA LYS A 27 -48.48 -34.42 -46.29
C LYS A 27 -47.96 -35.54 -45.38
N GLN A 28 -48.00 -35.24 -44.07
CA GLN A 28 -48.70 -36.10 -43.10
C GLN A 28 -49.63 -35.25 -42.21
N ARG A 29 -50.88 -35.70 -42.05
CA ARG A 29 -51.82 -35.27 -40.99
C ARG A 29 -51.96 -36.43 -39.99
N VAL A 30 -52.70 -36.18 -38.90
CA VAL A 30 -52.99 -37.08 -37.76
C VAL A 30 -51.88 -36.98 -36.68
N ALA A 31 -52.15 -36.71 -35.39
CA ALA A 31 -53.41 -36.52 -34.65
C ALA A 31 -53.33 -35.32 -33.67
N SER A 32 -54.47 -34.96 -33.06
CA SER A 32 -54.55 -33.97 -31.97
C SER A 32 -53.71 -34.38 -30.75
N PRO A 33 -53.09 -33.45 -30.02
CA PRO A 33 -52.39 -33.77 -28.78
C PRO A 33 -53.38 -34.20 -27.68
N PRO A 34 -52.98 -35.11 -26.76
CA PRO A 34 -53.77 -35.40 -25.58
C PRO A 34 -53.83 -34.18 -24.64
N ARG A 35 -54.83 -34.15 -23.77
CA ARG A 35 -55.07 -33.05 -22.82
C ARG A 35 -53.82 -32.77 -21.98
N ALA A 36 -53.51 -31.48 -21.80
CA ALA A 36 -52.49 -31.06 -20.86
C ALA A 36 -52.83 -31.59 -19.46
N CYS A 37 -51.89 -32.28 -18.83
CA CYS A 37 -51.95 -32.52 -17.40
C CYS A 37 -51.66 -31.19 -16.71
N GLU A 38 -52.69 -30.51 -16.20
CA GLU A 38 -52.52 -29.38 -15.30
C GLU A 38 -51.76 -29.89 -14.06
N ASN A 39 -50.53 -29.41 -13.90
CA ASN A 39 -49.65 -29.85 -12.83
C ASN A 39 -49.96 -29.00 -11.60
N PRO A 40 -50.57 -29.53 -10.52
CA PRO A 40 -51.17 -28.75 -9.43
C PRO A 40 -50.14 -28.15 -8.45
N PHE A 41 -48.90 -27.95 -8.91
CA PHE A 41 -47.75 -27.50 -8.14
C PHE A 41 -47.10 -26.22 -8.70
N SER A 42 -47.72 -25.57 -9.70
CA SER A 42 -47.25 -24.30 -10.26
C SER A 42 -47.36 -23.11 -9.30
N GLU A 43 -48.14 -23.21 -8.22
CA GLU A 43 -48.36 -22.13 -7.25
C GLU A 43 -47.41 -22.17 -6.03
N LEU A 44 -46.45 -23.10 -5.98
CA LEU A 44 -45.49 -23.24 -4.87
C LEU A 44 -44.05 -22.81 -5.21
N PHE A 45 -43.86 -22.12 -6.34
CA PHE A 45 -42.62 -21.42 -6.65
C PHE A 45 -42.83 -19.90 -6.52
N GLU A 46 -42.74 -19.40 -5.28
CA GLU A 46 -42.45 -17.98 -5.10
C GLU A 46 -41.11 -17.64 -5.81
N PRO A 47 -40.98 -16.45 -6.44
CA PRO A 47 -39.78 -16.10 -7.18
C PRO A 47 -38.55 -16.15 -6.28
N ARG A 48 -37.57 -17.01 -6.63
CA ARG A 48 -36.26 -17.08 -5.95
C ARG A 48 -35.33 -15.90 -6.29
N ASP A 49 -35.89 -14.78 -6.74
CA ASP A 49 -35.18 -13.53 -7.05
C ASP A 49 -34.92 -12.69 -5.79
N GLN A 50 -35.04 -13.29 -4.60
CA GLN A 50 -34.77 -12.67 -3.30
C GLN A 50 -33.58 -13.32 -2.58
N ILE A 51 -32.56 -13.73 -3.33
CA ILE A 51 -31.19 -13.77 -2.79
C ILE A 51 -30.59 -12.39 -3.01
N MET A 52 -30.36 -11.67 -1.91
CA MET A 52 -29.60 -10.41 -1.86
C MET A 52 -28.42 -10.46 -2.82
N ALA A 53 -28.13 -9.33 -3.50
CA ALA A 53 -26.94 -9.19 -4.33
C ALA A 53 -25.65 -9.31 -3.49
N THR A 54 -25.24 -10.53 -3.17
CA THR A 54 -23.95 -10.81 -2.57
C THR A 54 -22.92 -10.71 -3.67
N GLY A 55 -22.40 -9.50 -3.86
CA GLY A 55 -21.19 -9.26 -4.63
C GLY A 55 -20.06 -10.19 -4.15
N SER A 56 -19.03 -10.29 -4.98
CA SER A 56 -17.82 -11.05 -4.67
C SER A 56 -17.27 -10.72 -3.28
N VAL A 57 -16.48 -11.63 -2.69
CA VAL A 57 -15.82 -11.35 -1.40
C VAL A 57 -15.00 -10.06 -1.47
N ALA A 58 -14.41 -9.75 -2.63
CA ALA A 58 -13.72 -8.49 -2.89
C ALA A 58 -14.65 -7.27 -2.81
N GLU A 59 -15.82 -7.30 -3.45
CA GLU A 59 -16.81 -6.20 -3.37
C GLU A 59 -17.37 -6.03 -1.95
N ARG A 60 -17.65 -7.14 -1.25
CA ARG A 60 -18.13 -7.09 0.14
C ARG A 60 -17.07 -6.54 1.09
N VAL A 61 -15.80 -6.89 0.88
CA VAL A 61 -14.68 -6.31 1.63
C VAL A 61 -14.49 -4.84 1.26
N SER A 62 -14.55 -4.45 -0.03
CA SER A 62 -14.40 -3.05 -0.44
C SER A 62 -15.53 -2.16 0.08
N GLN A 63 -16.78 -2.65 0.06
CA GLN A 63 -17.92 -1.95 0.63
C GLN A 63 -17.81 -1.82 2.15
N ALA A 64 -17.50 -2.91 2.86
CA ALA A 64 -17.29 -2.87 4.30
C ALA A 64 -16.10 -1.95 4.68
N MET A 65 -15.05 -1.89 3.86
CA MET A 65 -13.94 -0.95 4.03
C MET A 65 -14.39 0.50 3.79
N ALA A 66 -15.11 0.79 2.71
CA ALA A 66 -15.59 2.13 2.37
C ALA A 66 -16.57 2.73 3.40
N GLU A 67 -17.40 1.88 4.01
CA GLU A 67 -18.32 2.26 5.09
C GLU A 67 -17.63 2.29 6.47
N SER A 68 -16.45 1.69 6.61
CA SER A 68 -15.76 1.56 7.91
C SER A 68 -15.06 2.83 8.35
N VAL A 69 -15.16 3.09 9.66
CA VAL A 69 -14.35 4.08 10.38
C VAL A 69 -12.85 3.82 10.17
N LEU A 70 -12.43 2.55 10.01
CA LEU A 70 -11.03 2.17 9.83
C LEU A 70 -10.39 2.85 8.61
N ILE A 71 -11.05 2.85 7.45
CA ILE A 71 -10.51 3.50 6.25
C ILE A 71 -10.43 5.01 6.44
N ARG A 72 -11.40 5.64 7.12
CA ARG A 72 -11.35 7.07 7.42
C ARG A 72 -10.18 7.40 8.37
N THR A 73 -9.91 6.56 9.37
CA THR A 73 -8.76 6.72 10.25
C THR A 73 -7.43 6.51 9.51
N VAL A 74 -7.30 5.45 8.70
CA VAL A 74 -6.10 5.19 7.89
C VAL A 74 -5.86 6.31 6.88
N GLU A 75 -6.91 6.84 6.25
CA GLU A 75 -6.81 7.97 5.33
C GLU A 75 -6.43 9.26 6.05
N SER A 76 -6.94 9.51 7.26
CA SER A 76 -6.49 10.66 8.07
C SER A 76 -5.01 10.57 8.46
N VAL A 77 -4.49 9.36 8.71
CA VAL A 77 -3.06 9.06 8.96
C VAL A 77 -2.20 9.18 7.70
N ARG A 78 -2.80 9.10 6.51
CA ARG A 78 -2.12 9.42 5.25
C ARG A 78 -2.09 10.91 4.98
N GLN A 79 -3.18 11.61 5.32
CA GLN A 79 -3.32 13.06 5.12
C GLN A 79 -2.45 13.90 6.05
N ASP A 80 -2.17 13.43 7.27
CA ASP A 80 -1.28 14.10 8.23
C ASP A 80 0.20 13.64 8.12
N GLY A 81 0.52 12.72 7.21
CA GLY A 81 1.88 12.15 7.09
C GLY A 81 2.37 11.38 8.31
N GLY A 82 1.46 10.93 9.19
CA GLY A 82 1.76 10.28 10.47
C GLY A 82 2.12 11.25 11.60
N LEU A 83 1.90 12.56 11.45
CA LEU A 83 2.17 13.56 12.49
C LEU A 83 1.42 13.29 13.80
N GLN A 84 0.15 12.88 13.76
CA GLN A 84 -0.61 12.53 14.97
C GLN A 84 -0.03 11.29 15.67
N ILE A 85 0.54 10.34 14.91
CA ILE A 85 1.16 9.13 15.47
C ILE A 85 2.50 9.45 16.14
N ALA A 86 3.33 10.30 15.51
CA ALA A 86 4.63 10.67 16.06
C ALA A 86 4.55 11.66 17.22
N LEU A 87 3.70 12.70 17.09
CA LEU A 87 3.71 13.89 17.94
C LEU A 87 2.47 14.04 18.83
N GLY A 88 1.47 13.16 18.72
CA GLY A 88 0.27 13.19 19.56
C GLY A 88 -0.59 14.46 19.43
N GLY A 89 -0.46 15.17 18.30
CA GLY A 89 -1.15 16.44 18.04
C GLY A 89 -0.41 17.70 18.50
N ALA A 90 0.88 17.61 18.84
CA ALA A 90 1.70 18.80 19.08
C ALA A 90 1.75 19.70 17.83
N SER A 91 1.82 21.03 18.05
CA SER A 91 1.93 21.99 16.96
C SER A 91 3.36 21.97 16.39
N VAL A 92 3.47 22.11 15.08
CA VAL A 92 4.75 22.16 14.36
C VAL A 92 4.95 23.54 13.75
N ARG A 93 6.17 24.05 13.86
CA ARG A 93 6.58 25.36 13.34
C ARG A 93 7.87 25.23 12.50
N PRO A 94 8.17 26.19 11.62
CA PRO A 94 9.50 26.29 11.04
C PRO A 94 10.56 26.57 12.12
N LEU A 95 11.81 26.22 11.79
CA LEU A 95 12.99 26.67 12.53
C LEU A 95 13.14 28.20 12.45
N THR A 96 13.72 28.78 13.49
CA THR A 96 14.19 30.18 13.49
C THR A 96 15.66 30.26 13.09
N ASP A 97 16.09 31.42 12.57
CA ASP A 97 17.47 31.63 12.09
C ASP A 97 18.53 31.28 13.17
N ALA A 98 18.26 31.62 14.44
CA ALA A 98 19.16 31.32 15.56
C ALA A 98 19.26 29.80 15.86
N GLU A 99 18.18 29.04 15.64
CA GLU A 99 18.18 27.58 15.75
C GLU A 99 18.94 26.95 14.58
N ILE A 100 18.77 27.48 13.36
CA ILE A 100 19.51 27.05 12.16
C ILE A 100 21.02 27.26 12.35
N GLU A 101 21.44 28.46 12.76
CA GLU A 101 22.86 28.74 13.06
C GLU A 101 23.42 27.80 14.13
N GLN A 102 22.61 27.40 15.13
CA GLN A 102 23.03 26.44 16.15
C GLN A 102 23.23 25.05 15.57
N LEU A 103 22.26 24.58 14.76
CA LEU A 103 22.32 23.28 14.10
C LEU A 103 23.54 23.20 13.16
N GLU A 104 23.80 24.22 12.36
CA GLU A 104 24.98 24.28 11.49
C GLU A 104 26.29 24.28 12.28
N ARG A 105 26.38 25.03 13.40
CA ARG A 105 27.55 25.01 14.30
C ARG A 105 27.80 23.64 14.95
N GLN A 106 26.78 22.81 15.10
CA GLN A 106 26.89 21.43 15.58
C GLN A 106 27.26 20.42 14.47
N GLY A 107 27.54 20.91 13.26
CA GLY A 107 27.89 20.10 12.10
C GLY A 107 26.69 19.38 11.49
N ASN A 108 25.46 19.83 11.76
CA ASN A 108 24.29 19.36 11.03
C ASN A 108 24.27 19.98 9.62
N VAL A 109 23.74 19.26 8.65
CA VAL A 109 23.68 19.69 7.24
C VAL A 109 22.27 19.50 6.71
N CYS A 110 21.73 20.51 6.03
CA CYS A 110 20.47 20.44 5.30
C CYS A 110 20.61 21.10 3.93
N GLU A 111 19.84 20.64 2.94
CA GLU A 111 19.75 21.29 1.62
C GLU A 111 18.80 22.49 1.63
N ASP A 112 17.75 22.44 2.44
CA ASP A 112 16.70 23.46 2.52
C ASP A 112 16.01 23.41 3.89
N TRP A 113 16.48 24.26 4.81
CA TRP A 113 15.93 24.36 6.16
C TRP A 113 14.43 24.74 6.19
N SER A 114 13.89 25.30 5.09
CA SER A 114 12.45 25.62 4.96
C SER A 114 11.56 24.36 4.98
N LYS A 115 12.13 23.18 4.67
CA LYS A 115 11.47 21.88 4.73
C LYS A 115 11.64 21.16 6.07
N VAL A 116 12.36 21.76 7.02
CA VAL A 116 12.56 21.21 8.35
C VAL A 116 11.63 21.92 9.33
N GLN A 117 10.75 21.14 9.97
CA GLN A 117 9.82 21.62 10.98
C GLN A 117 10.15 21.05 12.35
N VAL A 118 9.82 21.79 13.40
CA VAL A 118 10.07 21.40 14.79
C VAL A 118 8.80 21.55 15.62
N ALA A 119 8.61 20.65 16.58
CA ALA A 119 7.56 20.74 17.58
C ALA A 119 7.86 21.84 18.61
N ASP A 120 6.81 22.31 19.28
CA ASP A 120 6.94 23.20 20.44
C ASP A 120 7.81 22.56 21.54
N GLY A 121 8.83 23.27 22.02
CA GLY A 121 9.78 22.76 23.01
C GLY A 121 10.99 22.01 22.44
N PHE A 122 11.20 22.03 21.12
CA PHE A 122 12.44 21.56 20.50
C PHE A 122 13.70 22.23 21.07
N ASP A 123 14.72 21.42 21.38
CA ASP A 123 16.04 21.87 21.81
C ASP A 123 17.08 21.53 20.73
N PRO A 124 17.60 22.51 19.97
CA PRO A 124 18.67 22.27 19.00
C PRO A 124 19.95 21.74 19.66
N ALA A 125 20.17 21.90 20.97
CA ALA A 125 21.35 21.34 21.66
C ALA A 125 21.43 19.81 21.56
N ARG A 126 20.30 19.13 21.36
CA ARG A 126 20.19 17.66 21.24
C ARG A 126 20.47 17.09 19.85
N VAL A 127 20.72 17.93 18.85
CA VAL A 127 20.86 17.52 17.44
C VAL A 127 22.29 17.80 16.95
N CYS A 128 23.05 16.77 16.58
CA CYS A 128 24.48 16.89 16.31
C CYS A 128 24.97 15.95 15.20
N ARG A 129 25.70 16.50 14.22
CA ARG A 129 26.20 15.76 13.03
C ARG A 129 25.11 15.01 12.25
N ALA A 130 23.88 15.50 12.27
CA ALA A 130 22.77 14.96 11.51
C ALA A 130 22.74 15.50 10.07
N ARG A 131 22.18 14.74 9.14
CA ARG A 131 21.95 15.18 7.75
C ARG A 131 20.47 15.12 7.43
N PHE A 132 19.92 16.21 6.92
CA PHE A 132 18.49 16.39 6.65
C PHE A 132 18.24 16.57 5.15
N HIS A 133 17.46 15.67 4.57
CA HIS A 133 17.04 15.72 3.17
C HIS A 133 15.51 15.62 3.06
N GLY A 134 14.93 16.35 2.11
CA GLY A 134 13.48 16.35 1.89
C GLY A 134 12.71 17.01 3.04
N HIS A 135 11.53 16.47 3.37
CA HIS A 135 10.66 17.00 4.42
C HIS A 135 10.92 16.29 5.76
N VAL A 136 11.49 16.98 6.74
CA VAL A 136 11.81 16.39 8.06
C VAL A 136 11.09 17.12 9.17
N VAL A 137 10.43 16.38 10.05
CA VAL A 137 9.75 16.94 11.23
C VAL A 137 10.37 16.37 12.49
N LEU A 138 10.73 17.23 13.44
CA LEU A 138 11.40 16.86 14.69
C LEU A 138 10.52 17.16 15.91
N GLY A 139 10.33 16.16 16.77
CA GLY A 139 9.70 16.33 18.07
C GLY A 139 10.56 17.11 19.07
N ALA A 140 10.00 17.36 20.26
CA ALA A 140 10.74 17.94 21.37
C ALA A 140 11.73 16.92 21.95
N PHE A 141 12.95 17.36 22.28
CA PHE A 141 14.01 16.52 22.85
C PHE A 141 14.52 17.18 24.13
N THR A 142 13.95 16.85 25.28
CA THR A 142 14.30 17.48 26.57
C THR A 142 14.78 16.47 27.61
N GLY A 143 14.23 15.26 27.57
CA GLY A 143 14.42 14.20 28.54
C GLY A 143 15.62 13.28 28.32
N GLN A 144 15.49 12.05 28.82
CA GLN A 144 16.48 10.98 28.77
C GLN A 144 15.78 9.64 28.59
N SER A 145 16.31 8.80 27.71
CA SER A 145 15.86 7.42 27.49
C SER A 145 16.81 6.44 28.17
N SER A 146 16.27 5.45 28.89
CA SER A 146 17.06 4.36 29.49
C SER A 146 17.32 3.27 28.46
N VAL A 147 18.59 3.05 28.13
CA VAL A 147 19.02 1.99 27.21
C VAL A 147 20.02 1.10 27.92
N SER A 148 19.70 -0.19 28.06
CA SER A 148 20.58 -1.20 28.67
C SER A 148 21.11 -0.81 30.07
N GLY A 149 20.34 -0.03 30.82
CA GLY A 149 20.71 0.47 32.15
C GLY A 149 21.52 1.78 32.16
N VAL A 150 21.78 2.39 31.01
CA VAL A 150 22.44 3.69 30.86
C VAL A 150 21.41 4.74 30.46
N GLN A 151 21.39 5.89 31.15
CA GLN A 151 20.56 7.03 30.76
C GLN A 151 21.28 7.81 29.66
N LEU A 152 20.68 7.86 28.47
CA LEU A 152 21.15 8.65 27.34
C LEU A 152 20.21 9.84 27.12
N PRO A 153 20.72 11.05 26.79
CA PRO A 153 19.87 12.17 26.42
C PRO A 153 19.13 11.85 25.12
N THR A 154 17.84 12.21 25.06
CA THR A 154 17.06 12.12 23.81
C THR A 154 17.59 13.12 22.79
N GLY A 155 17.34 12.87 21.50
CA GLY A 155 17.94 13.66 20.41
C GLY A 155 18.45 12.83 19.24
N ILE A 156 19.18 13.51 18.35
CA ILE A 156 19.65 12.96 17.08
C ILE A 156 21.16 13.17 16.95
N VAL A 157 21.92 12.08 16.85
CA VAL A 157 23.38 12.12 16.77
C VAL A 157 23.89 11.28 15.59
N ASN A 158 24.77 11.86 14.76
CA ASN A 158 25.50 11.15 13.70
C ASN A 158 24.60 10.29 12.79
N SER A 159 23.50 10.88 12.28
CA SER A 159 22.44 10.14 11.58
C SER A 159 21.92 10.88 10.34
N THR A 160 21.49 10.14 9.30
CA THR A 160 20.90 10.72 8.07
C THR A 160 19.40 10.50 8.04
N LEU A 161 18.64 11.57 7.82
CA LEU A 161 17.18 11.63 7.83
C LEU A 161 16.69 12.09 6.46
N VAL A 162 15.77 11.33 5.86
CA VAL A 162 15.22 11.59 4.52
C VAL A 162 13.70 11.43 4.56
N ASP A 163 12.94 12.50 4.32
CA ASP A 163 11.46 12.48 4.30
C ASP A 163 10.86 11.76 5.54
N ALA A 164 11.31 12.14 6.74
CA ALA A 164 11.04 11.40 7.98
C ALA A 164 10.39 12.28 9.06
N VAL A 165 9.48 11.69 9.82
CA VAL A 165 8.80 12.34 10.96
C VAL A 165 9.29 11.69 12.25
N ILE A 166 9.87 12.48 13.16
CA ILE A 166 10.47 12.01 14.41
C ILE A 166 9.63 12.47 15.59
N GLY A 167 9.16 11.52 16.41
CA GLY A 167 8.35 11.77 17.59
C GLY A 167 9.11 12.46 18.73
N ASN A 168 8.35 12.88 19.74
CA ASN A 168 8.90 13.52 20.94
C ASN A 168 9.75 12.54 21.75
N GLU A 169 10.83 13.04 22.33
CA GLU A 169 11.73 12.26 23.21
C GLU A 169 12.32 10.99 22.56
N ALA A 170 12.36 10.94 21.22
CA ALA A 170 13.06 9.88 20.50
C ALA A 170 14.59 10.00 20.68
N LEU A 171 15.28 8.87 20.78
CA LEU A 171 16.74 8.76 20.73
C LEU A 171 17.15 8.11 19.41
N ILE A 172 17.84 8.85 18.56
CA ILE A 172 18.36 8.37 17.28
C ILE A 172 19.87 8.63 17.25
N GLN A 173 20.68 7.59 17.41
CA GLN A 173 22.13 7.73 17.38
C GLN A 173 22.81 6.66 16.51
N ASP A 174 23.77 7.10 15.71
CA ASP A 174 24.57 6.26 14.81
C ASP A 174 23.72 5.47 13.80
N VAL A 175 22.67 6.12 13.25
CA VAL A 175 21.77 5.56 12.23
C VAL A 175 22.17 6.06 10.85
N ARG A 176 22.79 5.22 10.01
CA ARG A 176 23.42 5.73 8.77
C ARG A 176 22.40 6.29 7.75
N MET A 177 21.20 5.72 7.71
CA MET A 177 20.07 6.23 6.92
C MET A 177 18.73 5.83 7.52
N LEU A 178 17.83 6.80 7.64
CA LEU A 178 16.44 6.65 8.04
C LEU A 178 15.58 7.38 6.99
N ALA A 179 14.75 6.66 6.24
CA ALA A 179 14.06 7.23 5.07
C ALA A 179 12.58 6.84 4.96
N ARG A 180 11.73 7.85 4.69
CA ARG A 180 10.28 7.72 4.42
C ARG A 180 9.51 7.00 5.51
N CYS A 181 9.87 7.24 6.76
CA CYS A 181 9.27 6.56 7.91
C CYS A 181 8.90 7.53 9.03
N VAL A 182 7.98 7.07 9.87
CA VAL A 182 7.48 7.78 11.04
C VAL A 182 8.03 7.07 12.29
N VAL A 183 8.84 7.77 13.08
CA VAL A 183 9.38 7.29 14.35
C VAL A 183 8.46 7.79 15.46
N GLY A 184 7.94 6.87 16.28
CA GLY A 184 7.05 7.22 17.39
C GLY A 184 7.75 8.01 18.51
N SER A 185 6.96 8.59 19.41
CA SER A 185 7.50 9.19 20.64
C SER A 185 8.21 8.14 21.51
N GLU A 186 9.24 8.56 22.25
CA GLU A 186 10.09 7.71 23.13
C GLU A 186 10.81 6.53 22.42
N ALA A 187 10.80 6.48 21.09
CA ALA A 187 11.45 5.42 20.33
C ALA A 187 12.98 5.53 20.37
N VAL A 188 13.65 4.39 20.47
CA VAL A 188 15.12 4.28 20.53
C VAL A 188 15.66 3.57 19.29
N LEU A 189 16.47 4.26 18.50
CA LEU A 189 17.19 3.75 17.33
C LEU A 189 18.69 3.95 17.55
N LEU A 190 19.43 2.85 17.73
CA LEU A 190 20.87 2.87 17.99
C LEU A 190 21.62 1.96 17.02
N ASN A 191 22.72 2.45 16.46
CA ASN A 191 23.63 1.69 15.60
C ASN A 191 22.91 0.96 14.45
N CYS A 192 21.92 1.63 13.83
CA CYS A 192 21.11 1.05 12.77
C CYS A 192 21.76 1.32 11.39
N GLY A 193 21.90 0.28 10.57
CA GLY A 193 22.52 0.39 9.25
C GLY A 193 21.70 1.23 8.28
N SER A 194 20.46 0.82 8.03
CA SER A 194 19.49 1.53 7.19
C SER A 194 18.07 1.12 7.62
N VAL A 195 17.17 2.09 7.73
CA VAL A 195 15.74 1.86 7.96
C VAL A 195 15.00 2.66 6.89
N THR A 196 14.33 1.95 5.98
CA THR A 196 13.72 2.50 4.77
C THR A 196 12.33 1.92 4.61
N CYS A 197 11.37 2.77 4.25
CA CYS A 197 10.05 2.31 3.80
C CYS A 197 9.87 2.66 2.31
N ASP A 198 9.74 1.63 1.49
CA ASP A 198 9.34 1.65 0.10
C ASP A 198 8.02 0.87 -0.03
N GLY A 199 6.91 1.61 -0.05
CA GLY A 199 5.59 1.03 -0.30
C GLY A 199 5.33 0.97 -1.80
N GLU A 200 5.24 -0.25 -2.34
CA GLU A 200 4.52 -0.55 -3.59
C GLU A 200 3.00 -0.69 -3.34
#